data_AF-A0A3E1EPV8-F1
#
_entry.id   AF-A0A3E1EPV8-F1
#
_cell.length_a   1.000
_cell.length_b   1.000
_cell.length_c   1.000
_cell.angle_alpha   90.00
_cell.angle_beta   90.00
_cell.angle_gamma   90.00
#
_symmetry.space_group_name_H-M   'P 1'
#
loop_
_entity.id
_entity.type
_entity.pdbx_description
1 polymer ?
#
loop_
_entity_poly.entity_id
_entity_poly.type
_entity_poly.pdbx_seq_one_letter_code
_entity_poly.pdbx_strand_id
1 'polypeptide(L)'
;MHRTDDFHCFRSDPLIRWQDIAAALESNPDAWDWALANIERWLSQGRLHPAPLLEWRQWLLEGTRDPVTRAALLDVLRRPPADAHQDQLRSCSPFVGGPFPKPALSA
;
A
#
# COMPACT_ATOMS: atom_id res chain seq x y z
N MET A 1 38.73 11.62 16.66
CA MET A 1 38.11 10.30 16.43
C MET A 1 36.84 10.25 17.25
N HIS A 2 35.69 10.54 16.63
CA HIS A 2 34.38 10.41 17.25
C HIS A 2 33.55 9.58 16.27
N ARG A 3 33.36 8.29 16.59
CA ARG A 3 32.33 7.48 15.95
C ARG A 3 31.05 7.80 16.70
N THR A 4 30.14 8.50 16.05
CA THR A 4 28.75 8.55 16.49
C THR A 4 27.99 7.58 15.60
N ASP A 5 27.96 6.34 16.04
CA ASP A 5 27.09 5.28 15.53
C ASP A 5 25.64 5.63 15.90
N ASP A 6 25.07 6.65 15.23
CA ASP A 6 23.65 6.98 15.29
C ASP A 6 22.87 6.02 14.37
N PHE A 7 22.60 4.82 14.88
CA PHE A 7 21.83 3.78 14.16
C PHE A 7 20.31 4.04 14.10
N HIS A 8 19.82 5.23 14.46
CA HIS A 8 18.38 5.50 14.64
C HIS A 8 17.64 6.15 13.46
N CYS A 9 18.29 6.39 12.30
CA CYS A 9 17.75 7.37 11.34
C CYS A 9 17.29 6.84 9.97
N PHE A 10 17.30 5.53 9.69
CA PHE A 10 16.84 5.01 8.39
C PHE A 10 15.38 4.53 8.42
N ARG A 11 14.44 5.39 8.83
CA ARG A 11 13.03 5.19 8.41
C ARG A 11 12.90 5.70 6.99
N SER A 12 12.68 4.80 6.04
CA SER A 12 12.23 5.20 4.70
C SER A 12 10.98 6.06 4.85
N ASP A 13 10.98 7.23 4.21
CA ASP A 13 9.82 8.12 4.18
C ASP A 13 8.57 7.32 3.79
N PRO A 14 7.50 7.32 4.62
CA PRO A 14 6.27 6.62 4.29
C PRO A 14 5.77 6.96 2.88
N LEU A 15 5.92 8.20 2.42
CA LEU A 15 5.51 8.63 1.09
C LEU A 15 6.29 7.90 -0.02
N ILE A 16 7.60 7.71 0.14
CA ILE A 16 8.42 6.98 -0.83
C ILE A 16 7.90 5.54 -0.97
N ARG A 17 7.57 4.88 0.14
CA ARG A 17 6.98 3.53 0.10
C ARG A 17 5.68 3.50 -0.71
N TRP A 18 4.82 4.51 -0.56
CA TRP A 18 3.57 4.58 -1.30
C TRP A 18 3.78 4.86 -2.79
N GLN A 19 4.77 5.68 -3.13
CA GLN A 19 5.19 5.91 -4.51
C GLN A 19 5.74 4.62 -5.16
N ASP A 20 6.53 3.84 -4.43
CA ASP A 20 7.04 2.54 -4.89
C ASP A 20 5.91 1.52 -5.11
N ILE A 21 4.90 1.49 -4.24
CA ILE A 21 3.70 0.67 -4.44
C ILE A 21 2.97 1.10 -5.71
N ALA A 22 2.79 2.40 -5.94
CA ALA A 22 2.17 2.90 -7.16
C ALA A 22 2.97 2.48 -8.40
N ALA A 23 4.29 2.59 -8.37
CA ALA A 23 5.17 2.13 -9.45
C ALA A 23 5.05 0.62 -9.70
N ALA A 24 4.95 -0.20 -8.65
CA ALA A 24 4.73 -1.64 -8.77
C ALA A 24 3.39 -1.96 -9.44
N LEU A 25 2.31 -1.29 -9.04
CA LEU A 25 0.99 -1.44 -9.67
C LEU A 25 0.98 -0.99 -11.14
N GLU A 26 1.71 0.07 -11.48
CA GLU A 26 1.78 0.60 -12.83
C GLU A 26 2.60 -0.29 -13.78
N SER A 27 3.72 -0.82 -13.29
CA SER A 27 4.66 -1.61 -14.10
C SER A 27 4.34 -3.11 -14.16
N ASN A 28 3.52 -3.62 -13.24
CA ASN A 28 3.21 -5.04 -13.15
C ASN A 28 1.70 -5.29 -12.98
N PRO A 29 1.00 -5.75 -14.03
CA PRO A 29 -0.42 -6.14 -13.93
C PRO A 29 -0.70 -7.16 -12.82
N ASP A 30 0.20 -8.12 -12.59
CA ASP A 30 0.01 -9.17 -11.57
C ASP A 30 0.04 -8.60 -10.15
N ALA A 31 0.57 -7.39 -9.95
CA ALA A 31 0.54 -6.72 -8.65
C ALA A 31 -0.89 -6.43 -8.18
N TRP A 32 -1.81 -6.16 -9.11
CA TRP A 32 -3.22 -5.94 -8.80
C TRP A 32 -3.86 -7.21 -8.26
N ASP A 33 -3.65 -8.33 -8.95
CA ASP A 33 -4.16 -9.64 -8.53
C ASP A 33 -3.56 -10.07 -7.20
N TRP A 34 -2.28 -9.79 -6.96
CA TRP A 34 -1.64 -10.09 -5.68
C TRP A 34 -2.27 -9.29 -4.52
N ALA A 35 -2.51 -8.00 -4.72
CA ALA A 35 -3.17 -7.16 -3.71
C ALA A 35 -4.59 -7.65 -3.43
N LEU A 36 -5.36 -8.00 -4.48
CA LEU A 36 -6.69 -8.57 -4.33
C LEU A 36 -6.65 -9.91 -3.57
N ALA A 37 -5.73 -10.82 -3.91
CA ALA A 37 -5.57 -12.10 -3.22
C ALA A 37 -5.21 -11.93 -1.74
N ASN A 38 -4.39 -10.93 -1.39
CA ASN A 38 -4.10 -10.59 0.00
C ASN A 38 -5.37 -10.17 0.75
N ILE A 39 -6.22 -9.35 0.14
CA ILE A 39 -7.50 -8.93 0.73
C ILE A 39 -8.39 -10.15 0.97
N GLU A 40 -8.60 -10.99 -0.04
CA GLU A 40 -9.47 -12.17 0.08
C GLU A 40 -9.01 -13.10 1.19
N ARG A 41 -7.69 -13.36 1.28
CA ARG A 41 -7.10 -14.18 2.35
C ARG A 41 -7.35 -13.58 3.74
N TRP A 42 -7.27 -12.26 3.88
CA TRP A 42 -7.50 -11.62 5.18
C TRP A 42 -8.98 -11.56 5.56
N LEU A 43 -9.86 -11.35 4.58
CA LEU A 43 -11.31 -11.42 4.80
C LEU A 43 -11.72 -12.84 5.21
N SER A 44 -11.18 -13.89 4.58
CA SER A 44 -11.49 -15.28 4.93
C SER A 44 -10.99 -15.68 6.33
N GLN A 45 -10.00 -14.96 6.87
CA GLN A 45 -9.47 -15.17 8.22
C GLN A 45 -10.28 -14.46 9.32
N GLY A 46 -11.34 -13.72 8.97
CA GLY A 46 -12.24 -13.11 9.96
C GLY A 46 -11.65 -11.90 10.69
N ARG A 47 -11.16 -10.90 9.94
CA ARG A 47 -10.69 -9.62 10.52
C ARG A 47 -11.82 -8.83 11.18
N LEU A 48 -11.55 -8.26 12.36
CA LEU A 48 -12.51 -7.49 13.18
C LEU A 48 -13.05 -6.22 12.50
N HIS A 49 -12.29 -5.65 11.54
CA HIS A 49 -12.63 -4.41 10.84
C HIS A 49 -12.45 -4.56 9.32
N PRO A 50 -13.45 -5.13 8.61
CA PRO A 50 -13.34 -5.39 7.18
C PRO A 50 -13.53 -4.14 6.31
N ALA A 51 -14.12 -3.06 6.84
CA ALA A 51 -14.49 -1.88 6.03
C ALA A 51 -13.33 -1.28 5.21
N PRO A 52 -12.13 -1.01 5.78
CA PRO A 52 -10.99 -0.54 4.99
C PRO A 52 -10.53 -1.54 3.91
N LEU A 53 -10.63 -2.85 4.19
CA LEU A 53 -10.27 -3.89 3.22
C LEU A 53 -11.27 -3.97 2.06
N LEU A 54 -12.56 -3.79 2.35
CA LEU A 54 -13.60 -3.75 1.33
C LEU A 54 -13.47 -2.51 0.43
N GLU A 55 -13.11 -1.37 1.01
CA GLU A 55 -12.83 -0.15 0.24
C GLU A 55 -11.60 -0.32 -0.66
N TRP A 56 -10.50 -0.86 -0.13
CA TRP A 56 -9.35 -1.24 -0.95
C TRP A 56 -9.71 -2.20 -2.08
N ARG A 57 -10.54 -3.20 -1.78
CA ARG A 57 -11.00 -4.18 -2.78
C ARG A 57 -11.75 -3.49 -3.90
N GLN A 58 -12.65 -2.56 -3.56
CA GLN A 58 -13.42 -1.80 -4.53
C GLN A 58 -12.49 -0.99 -5.45
N TRP A 59 -11.59 -0.17 -4.88
CA TRP A 59 -10.66 0.63 -5.68
C TRP A 59 -9.77 -0.22 -6.59
N LEU A 60 -9.28 -1.37 -6.09
CA LEU A 60 -8.45 -2.28 -6.90
C LEU A 60 -9.27 -2.93 -8.03
N LEU A 61 -10.47 -3.44 -7.75
CA LEU A 61 -11.33 -4.02 -8.77
C LEU A 61 -11.73 -3.00 -9.83
N GLU A 62 -12.08 -1.79 -9.44
CA GLU A 62 -12.40 -0.71 -10.37
C GLU A 62 -11.16 -0.29 -11.18
N GLY A 63 -9.99 -0.15 -10.55
CA GLY A 63 -8.74 0.19 -11.23
C GLY A 63 -8.30 -0.86 -12.26
N THR A 64 -8.59 -2.15 -12.04
CA THR A 64 -8.33 -3.18 -13.07
C THR A 64 -9.21 -3.02 -14.31
N ARG A 65 -10.42 -2.48 -14.17
CA ARG A 65 -11.44 -2.40 -15.24
C ARG A 65 -11.45 -1.04 -15.95
N ASP A 66 -11.17 0.03 -15.21
CA ASP A 66 -11.27 1.40 -15.71
C ASP A 66 -9.91 2.12 -15.61
N PRO A 67 -9.32 2.54 -16.75
CA PRO A 67 -8.07 3.30 -16.76
C PRO A 67 -8.13 4.64 -16.01
N VAL A 68 -9.30 5.29 -15.94
CA VAL A 68 -9.46 6.57 -15.24
C VAL A 68 -9.36 6.35 -13.73
N THR A 69 -10.13 5.40 -13.18
CA THR A 69 -10.02 4.99 -11.77
C THR A 69 -8.63 4.48 -11.44
N ARG A 70 -7.98 3.75 -12.35
CA ARG A 70 -6.59 3.31 -12.20
C ARG A 70 -5.66 4.50 -11.98
N ALA A 71 -5.70 5.48 -12.88
CA ALA A 71 -4.85 6.66 -12.79
C ALA A 71 -5.13 7.47 -11.51
N ALA A 72 -6.40 7.60 -11.12
CA ALA A 72 -6.80 8.27 -9.89
C ALA A 72 -6.24 7.56 -8.64
N LEU A 73 -6.33 6.23 -8.58
CA LEU A 73 -5.76 5.45 -7.49
C LEU A 73 -4.24 5.64 -7.40
N LEU A 74 -3.54 5.52 -8.53
CA LEU A 74 -2.08 5.70 -8.56
C LEU A 74 -1.65 7.10 -8.11
N ASP A 75 -2.41 8.13 -8.48
CA ASP A 75 -2.16 9.51 -8.03
C ASP A 75 -2.38 9.67 -6.52
N VAL A 76 -3.44 9.08 -5.96
CA VAL A 76 -3.70 9.06 -4.50
C VAL A 76 -2.54 8.42 -3.75
N LEU A 77 -2.00 7.30 -4.24
CA LEU A 77 -0.85 6.63 -3.60
C LEU A 77 0.42 7.48 -3.65
N ARG A 78 0.65 8.25 -4.73
CA ARG A 78 1.85 9.06 -4.91
C ARG A 78 1.90 10.33 -4.05
N ARG A 79 0.78 10.71 -3.43
CA ARG A 79 0.64 11.92 -2.61
C ARG A 79 0.62 11.59 -1.11
N PRO A 80 0.94 12.55 -0.24
CA PRO A 80 0.62 12.44 1.18
C PRO A 80 -0.88 12.22 1.39
N PRO A 81 -1.29 11.53 2.47
CA PRO A 81 -2.70 11.37 2.81
C PRO A 81 -3.33 12.75 3.03
N ALA A 82 -4.49 12.98 2.40
CA ALA A 82 -5.20 14.26 2.48
C ALA A 82 -5.95 14.44 3.81
N ASP A 83 -6.30 13.34 4.47
CA ASP A 83 -7.10 13.30 5.68
C ASP A 83 -6.84 12.02 6.51
N ALA A 84 -7.46 11.96 7.69
CA ALA A 84 -7.34 10.82 8.61
C ALA A 84 -7.93 9.51 8.06
N HIS A 85 -8.90 9.59 7.14
CA HIS A 85 -9.48 8.40 6.50
C HIS A 85 -8.46 7.73 5.58
N GLN A 86 -7.71 8.52 4.80
CA GLN A 86 -6.61 7.99 3.99
C GLN A 86 -5.49 7.40 4.84
N ASP A 87 -5.17 7.99 5.99
CA ASP A 87 -4.23 7.39 6.96
C ASP A 87 -4.72 6.04 7.48
N GLN A 88 -6.02 5.94 7.80
CA GLN A 88 -6.64 4.70 8.24
C GLN A 88 -6.60 3.62 7.14
N LEU A 89 -6.94 3.97 5.90
CA LEU A 89 -6.86 3.06 4.75
C LEU A 89 -5.43 2.53 4.57
N ARG A 90 -4.43 3.43 4.60
CA ARG A 90 -3.01 3.08 4.43
C ARG A 90 -2.51 2.10 5.49
N SER A 91 -3.01 2.21 6.72
CA SER A 91 -2.70 1.30 7.83
C SER A 91 -3.23 -0.12 7.62
N CYS A 92 -4.31 -0.29 6.84
CA CYS A 92 -4.92 -1.57 6.48
C CYS A 92 -4.64 -2.00 5.03
N SER A 93 -3.53 -1.54 4.45
CA SER A 93 -3.27 -1.76 3.03
C SER A 93 -2.91 -3.19 2.64
N PRO A 94 -3.31 -3.63 1.44
CA PRO A 94 -3.06 -4.98 0.91
C PRO A 94 -1.66 -5.18 0.31
N PHE A 95 -0.83 -4.14 0.32
CA PHE A 95 0.46 -4.09 -0.39
C PHE A 95 1.59 -4.68 0.45
N VAL A 96 1.50 -5.99 0.72
CA VAL A 96 2.51 -6.75 1.47
C VAL A 96 2.93 -8.03 0.75
N GLY A 97 4.20 -8.41 0.90
CA GLY A 97 4.80 -9.48 0.11
C GLY A 97 5.09 -9.03 -1.33
N GLY A 98 5.70 -9.91 -2.14
CA GLY A 98 5.96 -9.59 -3.55
C GLY A 98 4.64 -9.26 -4.28
N PRO A 99 4.61 -8.37 -5.29
CA PRO A 99 5.70 -7.57 -5.86
C PRO A 99 5.94 -6.23 -5.13
N PHE A 100 5.43 -6.04 -3.91
CA PHE A 100 5.51 -4.76 -3.21
C PHE A 100 6.82 -4.57 -2.44
N PRO A 101 7.26 -3.31 -2.25
CA PRO A 101 8.41 -3.02 -1.40
C PRO A 101 8.15 -3.55 0.01
N LYS A 102 9.17 -4.20 0.59
CA LYS A 102 9.09 -4.64 1.99
C LYS A 102 8.94 -3.42 2.88
N PRO A 103 8.06 -3.45 3.91
CA PRO A 103 8.10 -2.42 4.93
C PRO A 103 9.52 -2.38 5.51
N ALA A 104 10.09 -1.17 5.67
CA ALA A 104 11.33 -1.01 6.41
C ALA A 104 11.10 -1.65 7.79
N LEU A 105 11.85 -2.71 8.09
CA LEU A 105 11.73 -3.45 9.34
C LEU A 105 12.05 -2.49 10.48
N SER A 106 11.07 -2.21 11.34
CA SER A 106 11.35 -1.70 12.68
C SER A 106 12.01 -2.84 13.46
N ALA A 107 13.33 -2.77 13.64
CA ALA A 107 14.03 -3.55 14.65
C ALA A 107 13.84 -2.89 16.02
#